data_AF-A0A7C1WGH2-F1
#
_entry.id   AF-A0A7C1WGH2-F1
#
_cell.length_a   1.000
_cell.length_b   1.000
_cell.length_c   1.000
_cell.angle_alpha   90.00
_cell.angle_beta   90.00
_cell.angle_gamma   90.00
#
_symmetry.space_group_name_H-M   'P 1'
#
loop_
_entity.id
_entity.type
_entity.pdbx_description
1 polymer ?
#
loop_
_entity_poly.entity_id
_entity_poly.type
_entity_poly.pdbx_seq_one_letter_code
_entity_poly.pdbx_strand_id
1 'polypeptide(L)'
;MPQGELAQVLRGTIKEHDDRLLVGPETLDDAGVVLVGEREGLAAGARLALVQTVDFFPPVVDDPRAYGEIAAANALSDVYAMGGKPFSALSLAGFPRDFDRDWLREILVGG
;
A
#
# COMPACT_ATOMS: atom_id res chain seq x y z
N MET A 1 -13.96 -4.02 8.91
CA MET A 1 -15.17 -4.11 8.07
C MET A 1 -15.10 -5.43 7.32
N PRO A 2 -16.15 -6.27 7.35
CA PRO A 2 -16.19 -7.50 6.55
C PRO A 2 -16.04 -7.21 5.05
N GLN A 3 -15.38 -8.09 4.28
CA GLN A 3 -15.13 -7.89 2.83
C GLN A 3 -16.41 -7.54 2.05
N GLY A 4 -17.55 -8.15 2.39
CA GLY A 4 -18.83 -7.91 1.72
C GLY A 4 -19.41 -6.50 1.93
N GLU A 5 -19.11 -5.85 3.05
CA GLU A 5 -19.59 -4.49 3.34
C GLU A 5 -18.77 -3.43 2.58
N LEU A 6 -17.45 -3.63 2.47
CA LEU A 6 -16.58 -2.74 1.68
C LEU A 6 -16.98 -2.74 0.21
N ALA A 7 -17.20 -3.93 -0.36
CA ALA A 7 -17.64 -4.07 -1.75
C ALA A 7 -19.00 -3.40 -2.02
N GLN A 8 -19.86 -3.26 -1.01
CA GLN A 8 -21.14 -2.56 -1.16
C GLN A 8 -20.95 -1.02 -1.17
N VAL A 9 -20.05 -0.51 -0.33
CA VAL A 9 -19.75 0.94 -0.26
C VAL A 9 -19.00 1.43 -1.50
N LEU A 10 -18.11 0.60 -2.07
CA LEU A 10 -17.33 0.95 -3.26
C LEU A 10 -18.13 0.85 -4.57
N ARG A 11 -19.35 0.31 -4.56
CA ARG A 11 -20.19 0.27 -5.77
C ARG A 11 -20.55 1.69 -6.22
N GLY A 12 -20.10 2.06 -7.41
CA GLY A 12 -20.45 3.33 -8.07
C GLY A 12 -19.57 4.53 -7.69
N THR A 13 -18.55 4.34 -6.85
CA THR A 13 -17.51 5.37 -6.61
C THR A 13 -16.48 5.42 -7.72
N ILE A 14 -16.21 4.29 -8.38
CA ILE A 14 -15.27 4.19 -9.50
C ILE A 14 -16.07 4.28 -10.80
N LYS A 15 -15.83 5.35 -11.55
CA LYS A 15 -16.61 5.71 -12.74
C LYS A 15 -15.80 5.72 -14.03
N GLU A 16 -14.47 5.66 -13.93
CA GLU A 16 -13.57 5.74 -15.07
C GLU A 16 -12.85 4.42 -15.30
N HIS A 17 -12.85 3.98 -16.56
CA HIS A 17 -12.13 2.81 -17.03
C HIS A 17 -10.83 3.31 -17.67
N ASP A 18 -9.69 2.92 -17.11
CA ASP A 18 -8.37 3.15 -17.70
C ASP A 18 -7.80 1.80 -18.14
N ASP A 19 -7.53 1.64 -19.44
CA ASP A 19 -7.02 0.39 -20.01
C ASP A 19 -5.63 0.00 -19.48
N ARG A 20 -4.94 0.92 -18.78
CA ARG A 20 -3.68 0.64 -18.09
C ARG A 20 -3.89 -0.04 -16.74
N LEU A 21 -5.08 0.04 -16.14
CA LEU A 21 -5.38 -0.60 -14.86
C LEU A 21 -5.53 -2.11 -15.09
N LEU A 22 -4.55 -2.88 -14.63
CA LEU A 22 -4.53 -4.34 -14.78
C LEU A 22 -5.27 -5.03 -13.63
N VAL A 23 -5.17 -4.46 -12.43
CA VAL A 23 -5.83 -4.93 -11.21
C VAL A 23 -6.37 -3.70 -10.48
N GLY A 24 -7.69 -3.66 -10.37
CA GLY A 24 -8.44 -2.53 -9.81
C GLY A 24 -9.36 -2.95 -8.66
N PRO A 25 -10.13 -2.03 -8.08
CA PRO A 25 -10.96 -2.35 -6.91
C PRO A 25 -12.11 -3.32 -7.21
N GLU A 26 -12.43 -3.52 -8.50
CA GLU A 26 -13.36 -4.55 -8.98
C GLU A 26 -12.83 -5.98 -8.83
N THR A 27 -11.51 -6.19 -8.79
CA THR A 27 -10.92 -7.53 -8.64
C THR A 27 -10.77 -7.94 -7.17
N LEU A 28 -10.94 -7.01 -6.21
CA LEU A 28 -10.82 -7.24 -4.76
C LEU A 28 -9.51 -7.93 -4.36
N ASP A 29 -8.42 -7.59 -5.05
CA ASP A 29 -7.08 -8.17 -4.86
C ASP A 29 -6.28 -7.42 -3.78
N ASP A 30 -5.13 -7.96 -3.41
CA ASP A 30 -4.29 -7.43 -2.31
C ASP A 30 -3.58 -6.10 -2.69
N ALA A 31 -3.48 -5.76 -3.97
CA ALA A 31 -2.88 -4.50 -4.44
C ALA A 31 -3.46 -4.01 -5.77
N GLY A 32 -3.31 -2.71 -6.05
CA GLY A 32 -3.58 -2.13 -7.36
C GLY A 32 -2.40 -2.30 -8.31
N VAL A 33 -2.67 -2.60 -9.59
CA VAL A 33 -1.61 -2.78 -10.60
C VAL A 33 -1.91 -1.94 -11.83
N VAL A 34 -0.96 -1.10 -12.24
CA VAL A 34 -1.08 -0.21 -13.40
C VAL A 34 0.10 -0.41 -14.35
N LEU A 35 -0.18 -0.50 -15.65
CA LEU A 35 0.84 -0.53 -16.69
C LEU A 35 1.40 0.88 -16.94
N VAL A 36 2.71 1.03 -16.76
CA VAL A 36 3.47 2.25 -17.06
C VAL A 36 4.47 1.98 -18.19
N GLY A 37 4.70 2.97 -19.05
CA GLY A 37 5.57 2.85 -20.21
C GLY A 37 6.14 4.19 -20.65
N GLU A 38 6.34 4.35 -21.96
CA GLU A 38 6.93 5.55 -22.56
C GLU A 38 6.17 6.84 -22.23
N ARG A 39 4.84 6.76 -22.13
CA ARG A 39 3.98 7.92 -21.81
C ARG A 39 4.23 8.45 -20.41
N GLU A 40 4.73 7.60 -19.52
CA GLU A 40 5.06 7.90 -18.13
C GLU A 40 6.57 8.17 -17.94
N GLY A 41 7.35 8.27 -19.03
CA GLY A 41 8.75 8.66 -19.01
C GLY A 41 9.75 7.50 -18.95
N LEU A 42 9.32 6.26 -19.16
CA LEU A 42 10.24 5.13 -19.34
C LEU A 42 10.89 5.16 -20.74
N ALA A 43 12.00 4.43 -20.88
CA ALA A 43 12.70 4.30 -22.16
C ALA A 43 11.78 3.75 -23.26
N ALA A 44 12.07 4.10 -24.53
CA ALA A 44 11.33 3.57 -25.68
C ALA A 44 11.32 2.03 -25.68
N GLY A 45 10.14 1.44 -25.86
CA GLY A 45 9.88 0.00 -25.79
C GLY A 45 9.75 -0.56 -24.38
N ALA A 46 10.02 0.20 -23.33
CA ALA A 46 9.89 -0.27 -21.95
C ALA A 46 8.43 -0.24 -21.48
N ARG A 47 8.03 -1.30 -20.79
CA ARG A 47 6.75 -1.41 -20.08
C ARG A 47 6.98 -2.09 -18.74
N LEU A 48 6.38 -1.56 -17.68
CA LEU A 48 6.44 -2.12 -16.34
C LEU A 48 5.02 -2.16 -15.76
N ALA A 49 4.71 -3.19 -14.99
CA ALA A 49 3.53 -3.22 -14.15
C ALA A 49 3.93 -2.64 -12.78
N LEU A 50 3.40 -1.47 -12.44
CA LEU A 50 3.56 -0.85 -11.15
C LEU A 50 2.54 -1.46 -10.19
N VAL A 51 3.03 -2.19 -9.18
CA VAL A 51 2.22 -2.74 -8.09
C VAL A 51 2.24 -1.76 -6.93
N GLN A 52 1.06 -1.39 -6.42
CA GLN A 52 0.91 -0.45 -5.32
C GLN A 52 -0.11 -0.97 -4.31
N THR A 53 0.29 -1.01 -3.06
CA THR A 53 -0.59 -1.29 -1.91
C THR A 53 -0.41 -0.20 -0.86
N VAL A 54 -1.39 -0.04 0.01
CA VAL A 54 -1.36 0.84 1.16
C VAL A 54 -2.08 0.16 2.31
N ASP A 55 -1.35 -0.04 3.41
CA ASP A 55 -1.91 -0.56 4.64
C ASP A 55 -1.48 0.28 5.85
N PHE A 56 -2.41 0.46 6.78
CA PHE A 56 -2.14 1.10 8.06
C PHE A 56 -3.10 0.55 9.12
N PHE A 57 -2.61 0.38 10.34
CA PHE A 57 -3.40 -0.15 11.46
C PHE A 57 -2.85 0.40 12.79
N PRO A 58 -3.63 0.39 13.88
CA PRO A 58 -3.14 0.82 15.20
C PRO A 58 -2.10 -0.17 15.77
N PRO A 59 -1.29 0.24 16.77
CA PRO A 59 -0.29 -0.64 17.38
C PRO A 59 -0.86 -1.97 17.87
N VAL A 60 -0.16 -3.07 17.54
CA VAL A 60 -0.53 -4.45 17.91
C VAL A 60 0.40 -5.08 18.96
N VAL A 61 1.53 -4.41 19.26
CA VAL A 61 2.54 -4.83 20.23
C VAL A 61 3.05 -3.61 21.00
N ASP A 62 3.62 -3.85 22.18
CA ASP A 62 4.13 -2.81 23.08
C ASP A 62 5.59 -2.40 22.82
N ASP A 63 6.28 -3.05 21.88
CA ASP A 63 7.60 -2.61 21.43
C ASP A 63 7.47 -1.74 20.17
N PRO A 64 7.84 -0.44 20.23
CA PRO A 64 7.61 0.50 19.14
C PRO A 64 8.37 0.13 17.86
N ARG A 65 9.60 -0.39 17.99
CA ARG A 65 10.40 -0.79 16.83
C ARG A 65 9.80 -2.01 16.15
N ALA A 66 9.44 -3.03 16.91
CA ALA A 66 8.78 -4.23 16.41
C ALA A 66 7.43 -3.88 15.76
N TYR A 67 6.68 -2.92 16.31
CA TYR A 67 5.46 -2.43 15.66
C TYR A 67 5.76 -1.81 14.28
N GLY A 68 6.80 -0.97 14.16
CA GLY A 68 7.26 -0.43 12.87
C GLY A 68 7.64 -1.52 11.88
N GLU A 69 8.42 -2.52 12.32
CA GLU A 69 8.84 -3.66 11.49
C GLU A 69 7.64 -4.48 11.00
N ILE A 70 6.66 -4.74 11.88
CA ILE A 70 5.43 -5.47 11.53
C ILE A 70 4.60 -4.66 10.54
N ALA A 71 4.45 -3.35 10.75
CA ALA A 71 3.70 -2.47 9.84
C ALA A 71 4.34 -2.42 8.44
N ALA A 72 5.66 -2.26 8.37
CA ALA A 72 6.39 -2.29 7.10
C ALA A 72 6.30 -3.66 6.42
N ALA A 73 6.46 -4.76 7.17
CA ALA A 73 6.36 -6.10 6.62
C ALA A 73 4.96 -6.39 6.05
N ASN A 74 3.90 -5.96 6.73
CA ASN A 74 2.53 -6.09 6.27
C ASN A 74 2.29 -5.27 5.00
N ALA A 75 2.66 -3.99 4.98
CA ALA A 75 2.48 -3.15 3.79
C ALA A 75 3.30 -3.64 2.58
N LEU A 76 4.43 -4.34 2.81
CA LEU A 76 5.21 -4.93 1.72
C LEU A 76 4.72 -6.31 1.29
N SER A 77 3.96 -7.03 2.12
CA SER A 77 3.56 -8.40 1.82
C SER A 77 2.67 -8.51 0.60
N ASP A 78 1.79 -7.55 0.35
CA ASP A 78 0.89 -7.60 -0.81
C ASP A 78 1.66 -7.46 -2.12
N VAL A 79 2.73 -6.66 -2.14
CA VAL A 79 3.61 -6.58 -3.32
C VAL A 79 4.23 -7.95 -3.62
N TYR A 80 4.67 -8.67 -2.59
CA TYR A 80 5.19 -10.03 -2.77
C TYR A 80 4.09 -11.03 -3.17
N ALA A 81 2.88 -10.92 -2.61
CA ALA A 81 1.73 -11.75 -2.96
C ALA A 81 1.34 -11.62 -4.43
N MET A 82 1.45 -10.40 -4.98
CA MET A 82 1.25 -10.11 -6.41
C MET A 82 2.43 -10.52 -7.31
N GLY A 83 3.47 -11.15 -6.77
CA GLY A 83 4.68 -11.55 -7.50
C GLY A 83 5.59 -10.37 -7.87
N GLY A 84 5.36 -9.19 -7.28
CA GLY A 84 6.17 -8.00 -7.46
C GLY A 84 7.46 -8.03 -6.64
N LYS A 85 8.33 -7.05 -6.92
CA LYS A 85 9.52 -6.78 -6.13
C LYS A 85 9.44 -5.34 -5.60
N PRO A 86 9.33 -5.14 -4.27
CA PRO A 86 9.36 -3.80 -3.70
C PRO A 86 10.66 -3.07 -4.06
N PHE A 87 10.53 -1.82 -4.50
CA PHE A 87 11.67 -0.96 -4.83
C PHE A 87 11.57 0.44 -4.23
N SER A 88 10.39 0.81 -3.71
CA SER A 88 10.11 2.05 -3.00
C SER A 88 8.99 1.82 -1.98
N ALA A 89 8.88 2.72 -1.01
CA ALA A 89 7.81 2.74 -0.02
C ALA A 89 7.49 4.19 0.38
N LEU A 90 6.24 4.43 0.79
CA LEU A 90 5.80 5.68 1.39
C LEU A 90 5.29 5.37 2.80
N SER A 91 5.93 5.95 3.82
CA SER A 91 5.48 5.80 5.21
C SER A 91 4.29 6.71 5.48
N LEU A 92 3.17 6.13 5.93
CA LEU A 92 1.97 6.84 6.35
C LEU A 92 1.84 6.71 7.87
N ALA A 93 1.84 7.84 8.58
CA ALA A 93 1.79 7.83 10.03
C ALA A 93 0.86 8.91 10.58
N GLY A 94 -0.04 8.49 11.48
CA GLY A 94 -0.94 9.36 12.21
C GLY A 94 -0.69 9.26 13.71
N PHE A 95 -0.22 10.34 14.33
CA PHE A 95 0.06 10.39 15.77
C PHE A 95 -0.77 11.47 16.47
N PRO A 96 -1.19 11.25 17.73
CA PRO A 96 -1.67 12.31 18.61
C PRO A 96 -0.64 13.43 18.75
N ARG A 97 -1.09 14.66 19.02
CA ARG A 97 -0.20 15.83 19.13
C ARG A 97 0.87 15.67 20.21
N ASP A 98 0.51 15.05 21.34
CA ASP A 98 1.37 14.90 22.51
C ASP A 98 1.96 13.48 22.61
N PHE A 99 2.10 12.78 21.49
CA PHE A 99 2.66 11.43 21.46
C PHE A 99 4.14 11.42 21.83
N ASP A 100 4.59 10.34 22.48
CA ASP A 100 5.97 10.17 22.91
C ASP A 100 6.92 10.16 21.69
N ARG A 101 7.93 11.04 21.73
CA ARG A 101 8.87 11.25 20.61
C ARG A 101 9.86 10.11 20.45
N ASP A 102 10.24 9.45 21.53
CA ASP A 102 11.16 8.31 21.48
C ASP A 102 10.44 7.10 20.89
N TRP A 103 9.18 6.89 21.27
CA TRP A 103 8.31 5.91 20.61
C TRP A 103 8.15 6.18 19.12
N LEU A 104 7.80 7.42 18.74
CA LEU A 104 7.65 7.80 17.33
C LEU A 104 8.93 7.50 16.54
N ARG A 105 10.10 7.84 17.10
CA ARG A 105 11.40 7.56 16.48
C ARG A 105 11.59 6.06 16.27
N GLU A 106 11.36 5.26 17.30
CA GLU A 106 11.56 3.82 17.22
C GLU A 106 10.62 3.15 16.21
N ILE A 107 9.37 3.62 16.10
CA ILE A 107 8.43 3.17 15.06
C ILE A 107 8.99 3.45 13.67
N LEU A 108 9.44 4.69 13.40
CA LEU A 108 9.99 5.07 12.09
C LEU A 108 11.32 4.38 11.77
N VAL A 109 12.08 3.93 12.77
CA VAL A 109 13.29 3.12 12.56
C VAL A 109 12.94 1.70 12.18
N GLY A 110 11.84 1.15 12.71
CA GLY A 110 11.34 -0.17 12.34
C GLY A 110 10.74 -0.21 10.92
N GLY A 111 10.28 0.92 10.39
CA GLY A 111 9.64 0.99 9.07
C GLY A 111 9.41 2.39 8.53
#